data_AF-A0A3P7IT74-F1
#
_entry.id   AF-A0A3P7IT74-F1
#
_cell.length_a   1.000
_cell.length_b   1.000
_cell.length_c   1.000
_cell.angle_alpha   90.00
_cell.angle_beta   90.00
_cell.angle_gamma   90.00
#
_symmetry.space_group_name_H-M   'P 1'
#
loop_
_entity.id
_entity.type
_entity.pdbx_description
1 polymer ?
#
loop_
_entity_poly.entity_id
_entity_poly.type
_entity_poly.pdbx_seq_one_letter_code
_entity_poly.pdbx_strand_id
1 'polypeptide(L)'
;MKGLGMWMGHIGAVHVTNQIKTELYLLSQEENGRKIGIRSGFTDKLFCSTWDQVARFEIAQELLMPGEHAPATVTLMRNMPFKVGIPFTLRDGGTKQTIARGIVSELLEPVTVEKYNLKKATHHDD
;
A
#
# COMPACT_ATOMS: atom_id res chain seq x y z
N MET A 1 -0.77 20.10 11.66
CA MET A 1 -1.46 19.64 10.43
C MET A 1 -2.33 18.44 10.77
N LYS A 2 -3.62 18.64 11.09
CA LYS A 2 -4.61 17.59 11.31
C LYS A 2 -5.78 17.90 10.38
N GLY A 3 -6.07 17.03 9.40
CA GLY A 3 -7.23 17.22 8.51
C GLY A 3 -7.22 16.50 7.16
N LEU A 4 -6.10 15.94 6.70
CA LEU A 4 -6.06 15.16 5.45
C LEU A 4 -6.33 13.68 5.74
N GLY A 5 -7.19 13.04 4.94
CA GLY A 5 -7.49 11.61 5.03
C GLY A 5 -8.82 11.20 5.66
N MET A 6 -9.67 12.15 6.07
CA MET A 6 -10.99 11.84 6.65
C MET A 6 -12.00 11.48 5.56
N TRP A 7 -12.82 10.47 5.83
CA TRP A 7 -13.94 10.05 4.96
C TRP A 7 -15.24 10.32 5.69
N MET A 8 -16.21 10.94 5.01
CA MET A 8 -17.57 11.16 5.53
C MET A 8 -18.53 10.22 4.82
N GLY A 9 -19.41 9.55 5.56
CA GLY A 9 -20.37 8.62 4.99
C GLY A 9 -21.28 8.00 6.04
N HIS A 10 -22.21 7.15 5.57
CA HIS A 10 -23.08 6.38 6.46
C HIS A 10 -22.26 5.45 7.36
N ILE A 11 -22.75 5.19 8.57
CA ILE A 11 -22.14 4.25 9.50
C ILE A 11 -21.99 2.89 8.81
N GLY A 12 -20.78 2.32 8.84
CA GLY A 12 -20.45 1.03 8.20
C GLY A 12 -20.17 1.10 6.70
N ALA A 13 -20.21 2.28 6.05
CA ALA A 13 -19.98 2.39 4.60
C ALA A 13 -18.51 2.18 4.17
N VAL A 14 -17.57 2.19 5.11
CA VAL A 14 -16.13 2.06 4.86
C VAL A 14 -15.52 1.19 5.94
N HIS A 15 -14.70 0.22 5.53
CA HIS A 15 -13.98 -0.64 6.46
C HIS A 15 -12.62 0.00 6.78
N VAL A 16 -12.20 -0.10 8.04
CA VAL A 16 -10.94 0.49 8.51
C VAL A 16 -10.02 -0.66 8.88
N THR A 17 -8.96 -0.84 8.10
CA THR A 17 -7.94 -1.89 8.30
C THR A 17 -6.55 -1.34 8.02
N ASN A 18 -5.52 -2.05 8.47
CA ASN A 18 -4.14 -1.81 8.08
C ASN A 18 -3.55 -2.93 7.22
N GLN A 19 -4.34 -3.90 6.76
CA GLN A 19 -3.85 -4.97 5.91
C GLN A 19 -4.79 -5.22 4.73
N ILE A 20 -4.20 -5.31 3.53
CA ILE A 20 -4.95 -5.51 2.27
C ILE A 20 -4.18 -6.45 1.34
N LYS A 21 -4.90 -7.08 0.40
CA LYS A 21 -4.31 -7.62 -0.83
C LYS A 21 -4.53 -6.65 -1.98
N THR A 22 -3.61 -6.64 -2.93
CA THR A 22 -3.64 -5.75 -4.09
C THR A 22 -3.00 -6.43 -5.29
N GLU A 23 -3.43 -6.00 -6.48
CA GLU A 23 -2.58 -6.11 -7.67
C GLU A 23 -1.73 -4.86 -7.79
N LEU A 24 -0.42 -5.01 -7.89
CA LEU A 24 0.55 -3.93 -7.96
C LEU A 24 1.21 -3.92 -9.34
N TYR A 25 1.18 -2.76 -10.02
CA TYR A 25 1.87 -2.51 -11.28
C TYR A 25 3.04 -1.56 -11.07
N LEU A 26 4.24 -1.97 -11.47
CA LEU A 26 5.43 -1.11 -11.46
C LEU A 26 5.54 -0.41 -12.81
N LEU A 27 5.53 0.92 -12.83
CA LEU A 27 5.62 1.68 -14.08
C LEU A 27 6.92 1.35 -14.80
N SER A 28 6.82 1.18 -16.12
CA SER A 28 7.96 0.97 -17.01
C SER A 28 8.82 2.22 -17.13
N GLN A 29 10.03 2.08 -17.68
CA GLN A 29 10.91 3.22 -17.93
C GLN A 29 10.30 4.22 -18.93
N GLU A 30 9.53 3.75 -19.92
CA GLU A 30 8.84 4.58 -20.92
C GLU A 30 7.74 5.44 -20.28
N GLU A 31 7.12 4.94 -19.20
CA GLU A 31 6.15 5.68 -18.39
C GLU A 31 6.81 6.62 -17.36
N ASN A 32 8.13 6.81 -17.46
CA ASN A 32 8.96 7.53 -16.48
C ASN A 32 8.97 6.87 -15.09
N GLY A 33 8.85 5.53 -15.05
CA GLY A 33 9.02 4.72 -13.85
C GLY A 33 10.50 4.53 -13.47
N ARG A 34 10.74 3.60 -12.55
CA ARG A 34 12.11 3.30 -12.09
C ARG A 34 12.88 2.53 -13.17
N LYS A 35 14.20 2.77 -13.22
CA LYS A 35 15.12 1.94 -14.04
C LYS A 35 15.36 0.56 -13.44
N ILE A 36 15.24 0.43 -12.12
CA ILE A 36 15.55 -0.79 -11.36
C ILE A 36 14.26 -1.29 -10.70
N GLY A 37 14.09 -2.61 -10.67
CA GLY A 37 12.98 -3.28 -10.00
C GLY A 37 12.91 -3.04 -8.49
N ILE A 38 11.83 -3.52 -7.88
CA ILE A 38 11.57 -3.41 -6.44
C ILE A 38 11.54 -4.81 -5.83
N ARG A 39 12.25 -5.02 -4.72
CA ARG A 39 12.26 -6.29 -4.00
C ARG A 39 11.03 -6.46 -3.11
N SER A 40 10.58 -7.69 -2.93
CA SER A 40 9.58 -8.01 -1.92
C SER A 40 10.04 -7.61 -0.51
N GLY A 41 9.09 -7.26 0.34
CA GLY A 41 9.32 -6.80 1.72
C GLY A 41 9.79 -5.34 1.84
N PHE A 42 9.83 -4.58 0.74
CA PHE A 42 10.18 -3.16 0.78
C PHE A 42 9.15 -2.34 1.56
N THR A 43 9.58 -1.18 2.06
CA THR A 43 8.73 -0.25 2.81
C THR A 43 8.76 1.11 2.13
N ASP A 44 7.58 1.63 1.81
CA ASP A 44 7.43 2.95 1.18
C ASP A 44 6.10 3.59 1.57
N LYS A 45 5.90 4.84 1.19
CA LYS A 45 4.67 5.59 1.43
C LYS A 45 3.65 5.31 0.33
N LEU A 46 2.51 4.76 0.74
CA LEU A 46 1.32 4.57 -0.07
C LEU A 46 0.48 5.84 -0.05
N PHE A 47 0.05 6.31 -1.21
CA PHE A 47 -0.86 7.46 -1.38
C PHE A 47 -2.21 6.96 -1.91
N CYS A 48 -3.28 7.14 -1.13
CA CYS A 48 -4.62 6.72 -1.47
C CYS A 48 -5.62 7.84 -1.21
N SER A 49 -6.36 8.24 -2.24
CA SER A 49 -7.31 9.36 -2.19
C SER A 49 -6.68 10.63 -1.58
N THR A 50 -7.02 10.97 -0.35
CA THR A 50 -6.58 12.19 0.36
C THR A 50 -5.60 11.91 1.49
N TRP A 51 -5.18 10.66 1.68
CA TRP A 51 -4.24 10.28 2.73
C TRP A 51 -3.01 9.58 2.17
N ASP A 52 -1.95 9.61 2.97
CA ASP A 52 -0.75 8.84 2.77
C ASP A 52 -0.34 8.11 4.05
N GLN A 53 0.25 6.93 3.88
CA GLN A 53 0.71 6.13 5.01
C GLN A 53 1.87 5.23 4.61
N VAL A 54 2.82 5.07 5.52
CA VAL A 54 3.93 4.12 5.36
C VAL A 54 3.41 2.69 5.41
N ALA A 55 3.81 1.88 4.44
CA ALA A 55 3.38 0.51 4.28
C ALA A 55 4.55 -0.40 3.86
N ARG A 56 4.48 -1.66 4.26
CA ARG A 56 5.36 -2.73 3.81
C ARG A 56 4.62 -3.58 2.78
N PHE A 57 5.30 -3.92 1.71
CA PHE A 57 4.75 -4.62 0.55
C PHE A 57 5.42 -5.99 0.43
N GLU A 58 4.67 -7.05 0.73
CA GLU A 58 5.08 -8.42 0.46
C GLU A 58 4.54 -8.82 -0.91
N ILE A 59 5.40 -8.72 -1.92
CA ILE A 59 5.10 -9.07 -3.31
C ILE A 59 5.26 -10.59 -3.47
N ALA A 60 4.38 -11.23 -4.24
CA ALA A 60 4.45 -12.68 -4.51
C ALA A 60 5.74 -13.13 -5.23
N GLN A 61 6.44 -12.21 -5.90
CA GLN A 61 7.75 -12.44 -6.50
C GLN A 61 8.85 -11.69 -5.74
N GLU A 62 10.05 -12.27 -5.69
CA GLU A 62 11.22 -11.69 -5.01
C GLU A 62 11.61 -10.31 -5.56
N LEU A 63 11.46 -10.10 -6.87
CA LEU A 63 11.80 -8.86 -7.55
C LEU A 63 10.73 -8.54 -8.61
N LEU A 64 10.07 -7.40 -8.48
CA LEU A 64 9.11 -6.85 -9.45
C LEU A 64 9.84 -5.93 -10.44
N MET A 65 9.81 -6.26 -11.73
CA MET A 65 10.52 -5.50 -12.76
C MET A 65 9.66 -4.36 -13.34
N PRO A 66 10.26 -3.26 -13.84
CA PRO A 66 9.51 -2.19 -14.48
C PRO A 66 8.67 -2.71 -15.65
N GLY A 67 7.38 -2.36 -15.68
CA GLY A 67 6.41 -2.82 -16.68
C GLY A 67 5.67 -4.12 -16.29
N GLU A 68 5.99 -4.73 -15.14
CA GLU A 68 5.29 -5.92 -14.65
C GLU A 68 4.20 -5.59 -13.64
N HIS A 69 3.27 -6.53 -13.49
CA HIS A 69 2.30 -6.55 -12.40
C HIS A 69 2.48 -7.81 -11.55
N ALA A 70 2.18 -7.70 -10.25
CA ALA A 70 2.17 -8.84 -9.36
C ALA A 70 1.17 -8.64 -8.21
N PRO A 71 0.60 -9.75 -7.69
CA PRO A 71 -0.15 -9.71 -6.45
C PRO A 71 0.80 -9.39 -5.28
N ALA A 72 0.30 -8.61 -4.33
CA ALA A 72 1.01 -8.28 -3.10
C ALA A 72 0.07 -8.20 -1.89
N THR A 73 0.61 -8.51 -0.72
CA THR A 73 0.01 -8.20 0.58
C THR A 73 0.66 -6.93 1.11
N VAL A 74 -0.16 -5.95 1.49
CA VAL A 74 0.31 -4.64 1.98
C VAL A 74 -0.10 -4.47 3.43
N THR A 75 0.88 -4.18 4.29
CA THR A 75 0.65 -3.88 5.71
C THR A 75 1.01 -2.43 6.00
N LEU A 76 0.04 -1.66 6.48
CA LEU A 76 0.16 -0.25 6.80
C LEU A 76 0.51 -0.05 8.29
N MET A 77 1.21 1.04 8.58
CA MET A 77 1.61 1.37 9.95
C MET A 77 0.45 1.79 10.86
N ARG A 78 -0.67 2.23 10.30
CA ARG A 78 -1.90 2.58 11.03
C ARG A 78 -3.10 2.15 10.21
N ASN A 79 -4.21 1.89 10.89
CA ASN A 79 -5.49 1.60 10.26
C ASN A 79 -5.95 2.78 9.40
N MET A 80 -6.31 2.50 8.14
CA MET A 80 -6.78 3.48 7.17
C MET A 80 -8.11 3.03 6.54
N PRO A 81 -8.96 3.97 6.09
CA PRO A 81 -10.19 3.63 5.39
C PRO A 81 -9.91 3.06 4.01
N PHE A 82 -10.47 1.89 3.71
CA PHE A 82 -10.35 1.21 2.42
C PHE A 82 -11.69 0.71 1.88
N LYS A 83 -11.71 0.49 0.56
CA LYS A 83 -12.73 -0.26 -0.18
C LYS A 83 -12.04 -1.11 -1.24
N VAL A 84 -12.60 -2.28 -1.55
CA VAL A 84 -12.16 -3.06 -2.71
C VAL A 84 -12.33 -2.23 -3.98
N GLY A 85 -11.37 -2.33 -4.89
CA GLY A 85 -11.32 -1.57 -6.15
C GLY A 85 -10.74 -0.15 -6.01
N ILE A 86 -10.42 0.32 -4.79
CA ILE A 86 -9.84 1.65 -4.64
C ILE A 86 -8.39 1.66 -5.18
N PRO A 87 -8.02 2.62 -6.04
CA PRO A 87 -6.66 2.73 -6.53
C PRO A 87 -5.78 3.48 -5.53
N PHE A 88 -4.51 3.12 -5.49
CA PHE A 88 -3.46 3.87 -4.79
C PHE A 88 -2.20 3.98 -5.65
N THR A 89 -1.28 4.85 -5.22
CA THR A 89 0.01 5.06 -5.90
C THR A 89 1.17 5.00 -4.92
N LEU A 90 2.33 4.57 -5.42
CA LEU A 90 3.62 4.79 -4.77
C LEU A 90 4.34 5.90 -5.54
N ARG A 91 5.02 6.79 -4.82
CA ARG A 91 5.71 7.93 -5.42
C ARG A 91 7.14 7.96 -4.96
N ASP A 92 8.05 8.28 -5.88
CA ASP A 92 9.44 8.52 -5.56
C ASP A 92 9.55 9.71 -4.59
N GLY A 93 10.22 9.50 -3.45
CA GLY A 93 10.35 10.50 -2.40
C GLY A 93 11.07 11.79 -2.83
N GLY A 94 11.91 11.74 -3.86
CA GLY A 94 12.66 12.89 -4.36
C GLY A 94 11.91 13.69 -5.43
N THR A 95 11.29 13.02 -6.40
CA THR A 95 10.68 13.67 -7.58
C THR A 95 9.16 13.80 -7.50
N LYS A 96 8.52 13.19 -6.48
CA LYS A 96 7.05 13.02 -6.36
C LYS A 96 6.40 12.29 -7.53
N GLN A 97 7.20 11.70 -8.42
CA GLN A 97 6.71 10.97 -9.58
C GLN A 97 6.11 9.63 -9.15
N THR A 98 5.00 9.24 -9.77
CA THR A 98 4.41 7.92 -9.50
C THR A 98 5.35 6.86 -10.06
N ILE A 99 5.70 5.88 -9.22
CA ILE A 99 6.55 4.75 -9.60
C ILE A 99 5.75 3.45 -9.72
N ALA A 100 4.66 3.32 -8.97
CA ALA A 100 3.79 2.15 -9.03
C ALA A 100 2.33 2.55 -8.79
N ARG A 101 1.42 1.74 -9.33
CA ARG A 101 -0.03 1.85 -9.12
C ARG A 101 -0.52 0.53 -8.54
N GLY A 102 -1.47 0.59 -7.61
CA GLY A 102 -2.12 -0.60 -7.11
C GLY A 102 -3.63 -0.43 -7.04
N ILE A 103 -4.34 -1.55 -7.08
CA ILE A 103 -5.79 -1.62 -6.89
C ILE A 103 -6.07 -2.66 -5.80
N VAL A 104 -6.76 -2.22 -4.75
CA VAL A 104 -7.12 -3.09 -3.63
C VAL A 104 -8.03 -4.21 -4.11
N SER A 105 -7.61 -5.46 -3.95
CA SER A 105 -8.39 -6.64 -4.35
C SER A 105 -9.14 -7.28 -3.19
N GLU A 106 -8.61 -7.19 -1.96
CA GLU A 106 -9.20 -7.79 -0.77
C GLU A 106 -8.85 -6.96 0.48
N LEU A 107 -9.79 -6.85 1.42
CA LEU A 107 -9.56 -6.27 2.74
C LEU A 107 -9.32 -7.39 3.74
N LEU A 108 -8.27 -7.28 4.54
CA LEU A 108 -7.91 -8.27 5.55
C LEU A 108 -8.17 -7.72 6.94
N GLU A 109 -8.24 -8.61 7.93
CA GLU A 109 -8.37 -8.22 9.33
C GLU A 109 -7.15 -7.39 9.78
N PRO A 110 -7.36 -6.39 10.66
CA PRO A 110 -6.26 -5.58 11.14
C PRO A 110 -5.22 -6.40 11.91
N VAL A 111 -3.95 -6.08 11.68
CA VAL A 111 -2.80 -6.68 12.38
C VAL A 111 -2.21 -5.72 13.40
N THR A 112 -1.65 -6.25 14.48
CA THR A 112 -0.89 -5.45 15.44
C THR A 112 0.49 -5.19 14.87
N VAL A 113 0.87 -3.92 14.74
CA VAL A 113 2.22 -3.52 14.31
C VAL A 113 2.97 -2.99 15.53
N GLU A 114 4.04 -3.67 15.95
CA GLU A 114 4.94 -3.16 17.00
C GLU A 114 5.42 -1.75 16.63
N LYS A 115 5.57 -0.89 17.65
CA LYS A 115 5.89 0.53 17.45
C LYS A 115 7.11 0.70 16.53
N TYR A 116 6.89 1.24 15.33
CA TYR A 116 7.88 1.48 14.26
C TYR A 116 8.43 0.23 13.54
N ASN A 117 7.83 -0.95 13.70
CA ASN A 117 8.34 -2.17 13.08
C ASN A 117 7.28 -2.95 12.28
N LEU A 118 7.18 -2.62 10.99
CA LEU A 118 6.33 -3.35 10.03
C LEU A 118 6.79 -4.78 9.75
N LYS A 119 7.97 -5.20 10.24
CA LYS A 119 8.43 -6.60 10.08
C LYS A 119 7.83 -7.57 11.08
N LYS A 120 7.26 -7.04 12.16
CA LYS A 120 6.60 -7.82 13.21
C LYS A 120 5.13 -7.42 13.26
N ALA A 121 4.42 -7.74 12.17
CA ALA A 121 2.97 -7.68 12.17
C ALA A 121 2.46 -9.03 12.64
N THR A 122 1.63 -9.05 13.68
CA THR A 122 1.01 -10.27 14.21
C THR A 122 -0.51 -10.15 14.13
N HIS A 123 -1.19 -11.27 13.88
CA HIS A 123 -2.64 -11.32 14.02
C HIS A 123 -2.99 -11.39 15.51
N HIS A 124 -4.22 -11.05 15.87
CA HIS A 124 -4.63 -10.96 17.27
C HIS A 124 -4.69 -12.34 17.98
N ASP A 125 -4.53 -13.43 17.22
CA ASP A 125 -4.61 -14.81 17.70
C ASP A 125 -3.23 -15.47 17.95
N ASP A 126 -2.13 -14.72 17.86
CA ASP A 126 -0.75 -15.18 18.12
C ASP A 126 -0.20 -14.78 19.51
#